data_AF-X1PJ64-F1
#
_entry.id   AF-X1PJ64-F1
#
_cell.length_a   1.000
_cell.length_b   1.000
_cell.length_c   1.000
_cell.angle_alpha   90.00
_cell.angle_beta   90.00
_cell.angle_gamma   90.00
#
_symmetry.space_group_name_H-M   'P 1'
#
loop_
_entity.id
_entity.type
_entity.pdbx_description
1 polymer ?
#
loop_
_entity_poly.entity_id
_entity_poly.type
_entity_poly.pdbx_seq_one_letter_code
_entity_poly.pdbx_strand_id
1 'polypeptide(L)'
;EPTWSRGDSEMRKQIAKPISGGLILSYKCPSQCRHCMYACSPKWKADWISEADLEKILVQLSKYIEPSPYGSQAVSLNNGLHFTGGEPFLNYELLCQAVDIAEKLNIPSTFVETNSYWCTSDELTRERLELLKKKGLKGIMISVNPFYLEYVPFERTERAIRIGQEIFGNNLMVYQLEYYRRFKEAGIKGKVAFEDYFRLEGRDNFVRNVEFFITGRAAYTLKGTFGESFPRYRASHFFSQPCRP
;
A
#
# COMPACT_ATOMS: atom_id res chain seq x y z
N GLU A 1 -7.01 30.39 -32.09
CA GLU A 1 -6.72 28.97 -31.84
C GLU A 1 -5.22 28.79 -31.77
N PRO A 2 -4.62 28.18 -30.73
CA PRO A 2 -3.19 27.95 -30.75
C PRO A 2 -2.89 26.73 -31.62
N THR A 3 -2.32 27.00 -32.79
CA THR A 3 -1.76 26.01 -33.72
C THR A 3 -0.46 25.47 -33.13
N TRP A 4 -0.46 24.21 -32.71
CA TRP A 4 0.75 23.51 -32.30
C TRP A 4 1.60 23.18 -33.54
N SER A 5 2.57 24.04 -33.86
CA SER A 5 3.59 23.74 -34.87
C SER A 5 4.52 22.65 -34.34
N ARG A 6 4.50 21.47 -34.98
CA ARG A 6 5.44 20.37 -34.71
C ARG A 6 6.83 20.78 -35.22
N GLY A 7 7.63 21.37 -34.33
CA GLY A 7 9.06 21.62 -34.54
C GLY A 7 9.91 20.50 -33.96
N ASP A 8 10.73 19.90 -34.81
CA ASP A 8 12.03 19.26 -34.61
C ASP A 8 12.23 18.15 -33.55
N SER A 9 12.42 16.93 -34.09
CA SER A 9 12.89 15.70 -33.43
C SER A 9 12.06 15.23 -32.23
N GLU A 10 10.97 14.49 -32.52
CA GLU A 10 10.31 13.65 -31.52
C GLU A 10 11.29 12.57 -31.03
N MET A 11 12.10 12.90 -30.03
CA MET A 11 12.80 11.91 -29.22
C MET A 11 11.71 11.13 -28.46
N ARG A 12 11.17 10.09 -29.10
CA ARG A 12 10.19 9.19 -28.47
C ARG A 12 10.84 8.59 -27.23
N LYS A 13 10.50 9.10 -26.05
CA LYS A 13 10.95 8.52 -24.78
C LYS A 13 10.49 7.07 -24.75
N GLN A 14 11.44 6.14 -24.75
CA GLN A 14 11.14 4.73 -24.59
C GLN A 14 10.64 4.54 -23.16
N ILE A 15 9.38 4.16 -23.02
CA ILE A 15 8.80 3.85 -21.71
C ILE A 15 9.43 2.54 -21.25
N ALA A 16 10.05 2.57 -20.07
CA ALA A 16 10.61 1.36 -19.47
C ALA A 16 9.52 0.30 -19.30
N LYS A 17 9.89 -0.96 -19.49
CA LYS A 17 8.96 -2.07 -19.26
C LYS A 17 8.53 -2.08 -17.78
N PRO A 18 7.26 -2.41 -17.47
CA PRO A 18 6.83 -2.52 -16.08
C PRO A 18 7.42 -3.78 -15.45
N ILE A 19 8.49 -3.63 -14.68
CA ILE A 19 9.20 -4.73 -14.01
C ILE A 19 8.58 -5.12 -12.66
N SER A 20 7.61 -4.35 -12.19
CA SER A 20 6.87 -4.59 -10.94
C SER A 20 5.44 -4.07 -11.07
N GLY A 21 4.56 -4.49 -10.16
CA GLY A 21 3.16 -4.09 -10.23
C GLY A 21 2.40 -4.24 -8.92
N GLY A 22 1.38 -3.41 -8.76
CA GLY A 22 0.36 -3.52 -7.72
C GLY A 22 -0.97 -3.89 -8.32
N LEU A 23 -1.60 -4.95 -7.82
CA LEU A 23 -2.93 -5.37 -8.25
C LEU A 23 -3.95 -5.06 -7.16
N ILE A 24 -4.85 -4.13 -7.46
CA ILE A 24 -5.96 -3.72 -6.60
C ILE A 24 -7.09 -4.73 -6.75
N LEU A 25 -7.44 -5.45 -5.68
CA LEU A 25 -8.54 -6.43 -5.71
C LEU A 25 -9.92 -5.76 -5.60
N SER A 26 -10.01 -4.61 -4.93
CA SER A 26 -11.18 -3.72 -4.88
C SER A 26 -10.76 -2.34 -4.34
N TYR A 27 -11.66 -1.34 -4.29
CA TYR A 27 -11.42 -0.12 -3.51
C TYR A 27 -12.09 -0.17 -2.12
N LYS A 28 -12.77 -1.28 -1.79
CA LYS A 28 -13.37 -1.52 -0.48
C LYS A 28 -12.29 -1.65 0.60
N CYS A 29 -12.43 -0.89 1.69
CA CYS A 29 -11.54 -0.94 2.85
C CYS A 29 -12.37 -0.70 4.11
N PRO A 30 -12.10 -1.34 5.27
CA PRO A 30 -12.77 -0.98 6.52
C PRO A 30 -12.39 0.43 7.01
N SER A 31 -11.25 0.94 6.56
CA SER A 31 -10.67 2.22 6.97
C SER A 31 -10.94 3.31 5.93
N GLN A 32 -10.98 4.58 6.39
CA GLN A 32 -11.07 5.76 5.53
C GLN A 32 -9.88 6.70 5.76
N CYS A 33 -8.66 6.15 5.81
CA CYS A 33 -7.43 6.88 6.13
C CYS A 33 -7.29 8.18 5.31
N ARG A 34 -6.94 9.28 5.98
CA ARG A 34 -6.82 10.63 5.38
C ARG A 34 -5.74 10.70 4.31
N HIS A 35 -4.68 9.89 4.44
CA HIS A 35 -3.57 9.83 3.49
C HIS A 35 -3.74 8.81 2.35
N CYS A 36 -4.88 8.12 2.26
CA CYS A 36 -5.05 7.03 1.29
C CYS A 36 -4.91 7.54 -0.16
N MET A 37 -3.87 7.08 -0.84
CA MET A 37 -3.56 7.45 -2.24
C MET A 37 -4.70 7.06 -3.19
N TYR A 38 -5.28 5.87 -3.00
CA TYR A 38 -6.34 5.33 -3.84
C TYR A 38 -7.75 5.72 -3.40
N ALA A 39 -7.88 6.58 -2.37
CA ALA A 39 -9.15 6.98 -1.79
C ALA A 39 -10.08 5.80 -1.42
N CYS A 40 -9.51 4.66 -0.98
CA CYS A 40 -10.25 3.51 -0.47
C CYS A 40 -11.10 3.89 0.75
N SER A 41 -12.20 3.16 0.96
CA SER A 41 -13.24 3.54 1.93
C SER A 41 -14.22 2.39 2.19
N PRO A 42 -14.85 2.35 3.37
CA PRO A 42 -15.98 1.46 3.62
C PRO A 42 -17.22 1.84 2.80
N LYS A 43 -17.26 3.03 2.20
CA LYS A 43 -18.38 3.49 1.36
C LYS A 43 -18.32 2.96 -0.07
N TRP A 44 -17.16 2.50 -0.54
CA TRP A 44 -17.10 1.84 -1.85
C TRP A 44 -17.96 0.58 -1.82
N LYS A 45 -18.55 0.26 -2.97
CA LYS A 45 -19.16 -1.05 -3.19
C LYS A 45 -18.06 -2.11 -3.16
N ALA A 46 -18.44 -3.33 -2.80
CA ALA A 46 -17.56 -4.47 -2.82
C ALA A 46 -17.44 -5.02 -4.26
N ASP A 47 -17.11 -4.15 -5.20
CA ASP A 47 -16.91 -4.48 -6.61
C ASP A 47 -15.52 -5.10 -6.73
N TRP A 48 -15.42 -6.37 -6.34
CA TRP A 48 -14.18 -7.14 -6.41
C TRP A 48 -13.83 -7.44 -7.87
N ILE A 49 -12.54 -7.50 -8.17
CA ILE A 49 -12.06 -8.01 -9.45
C ILE A 49 -12.63 -9.42 -9.70
N SER A 50 -13.09 -9.68 -10.92
CA SER A 50 -13.59 -11.00 -11.30
C SER A 50 -12.44 -12.00 -11.41
N GLU A 51 -12.70 -13.29 -11.20
CA GLU A 51 -11.68 -14.34 -11.36
C GLU A 51 -11.09 -14.35 -12.79
N ALA A 52 -11.94 -14.14 -13.80
CA ALA A 52 -11.50 -14.06 -15.20
C ALA A 52 -10.58 -12.86 -15.47
N ASP A 53 -10.89 -11.68 -14.92
CA ASP A 53 -10.04 -10.50 -15.07
C ASP A 53 -8.74 -10.64 -14.27
N LEU A 54 -8.82 -11.23 -13.07
CA LEU A 54 -7.66 -11.54 -12.23
C LEU A 54 -6.68 -12.44 -12.98
N GLU A 55 -7.14 -13.58 -13.51
CA GLU A 55 -6.30 -14.50 -14.27
C GLU A 55 -5.70 -13.82 -15.51
N LYS A 56 -6.53 -13.11 -16.28
CA LYS A 56 -6.09 -12.38 -17.48
C LYS A 56 -4.99 -11.37 -17.17
N ILE A 57 -5.12 -10.61 -16.08
CA ILE A 57 -4.13 -9.61 -15.68
C ILE A 57 -2.85 -10.31 -15.20
N LEU A 58 -2.95 -11.36 -14.37
CA LEU A 58 -1.79 -12.08 -13.87
C LEU A 58 -0.99 -12.75 -15.02
N VAL A 59 -1.66 -13.30 -16.03
CA VAL A 59 -1.01 -13.86 -17.24
C VAL A 59 -0.29 -12.78 -18.05
N GLN A 60 -0.80 -11.55 -18.06
CA GLN A 60 -0.11 -10.44 -18.73
C GLN A 60 1.11 -9.99 -17.93
N LEU A 61 0.96 -9.85 -16.61
CA LEU A 61 2.03 -9.41 -15.71
C LEU A 61 3.16 -10.42 -15.60
N SER A 62 2.88 -11.73 -15.60
CA SER A 62 3.90 -12.78 -15.46
C SER A 62 5.00 -12.73 -16.53
N LYS A 63 4.76 -12.06 -17.66
CA LYS A 63 5.73 -11.86 -18.75
C LYS A 63 6.75 -10.76 -18.47
N TYR A 64 6.47 -9.88 -17.52
CA TYR A 64 7.25 -8.64 -17.30
C TYR A 64 7.73 -8.46 -15.86
N ILE A 65 7.05 -9.03 -14.87
CA ILE A 65 7.43 -8.89 -13.46
C ILE A 65 8.79 -9.54 -13.20
N GLU A 66 9.73 -8.75 -12.68
CA GLU A 66 11.08 -9.17 -12.34
C GLU A 66 11.19 -9.45 -10.82
N PRO A 67 12.07 -10.38 -10.41
CA PRO A 67 12.29 -10.68 -9.00
C PRO A 67 12.96 -9.51 -8.27
N SER A 68 12.88 -9.55 -6.94
CA SER A 68 13.74 -8.76 -6.07
C SER A 68 15.23 -9.01 -6.39
N PRO A 69 16.12 -8.02 -6.23
CA PRO A 69 17.58 -8.21 -6.32
C PRO A 69 18.12 -9.30 -5.39
N TYR A 70 17.37 -9.66 -4.34
CA TYR A 70 17.69 -10.72 -3.39
C TYR A 70 17.14 -12.11 -3.79
N GLY A 71 16.52 -12.23 -4.97
CA GLY A 71 16.01 -13.49 -5.52
C GLY A 71 14.48 -13.57 -5.60
N SER A 72 13.98 -14.58 -6.33
CA SER A 72 12.54 -14.76 -6.63
C SER A 72 11.67 -15.08 -5.41
N GLN A 73 12.28 -15.56 -4.33
CA GLN A 73 11.59 -15.83 -3.06
C GLN A 73 11.70 -14.67 -2.07
N ALA A 74 12.51 -13.65 -2.36
CA ALA A 74 12.63 -12.46 -1.53
C ALA A 74 11.67 -11.37 -2.03
N VAL A 75 11.20 -10.51 -1.14
CA VAL A 75 10.33 -9.37 -1.49
C VAL A 75 11.06 -8.04 -1.31
N SER A 76 10.65 -7.02 -2.04
CA SER A 76 11.10 -5.64 -1.87
C SER A 76 9.96 -4.69 -2.25
N LEU A 77 10.08 -3.42 -1.89
CA LEU A 77 9.04 -2.43 -2.17
C LEU A 77 8.89 -2.11 -3.67
N ASN A 78 9.92 -2.36 -4.48
CA ASN A 78 10.00 -1.87 -5.87
C ASN A 78 10.02 -2.99 -6.93
N ASN A 79 10.02 -4.26 -6.52
CA ASN A 79 10.09 -5.43 -7.40
C ASN A 79 8.94 -6.39 -7.12
N GLY A 80 8.70 -7.32 -8.05
CA GLY A 80 7.65 -8.31 -7.88
C GLY A 80 6.24 -7.76 -8.07
N LEU A 81 5.28 -8.53 -7.57
CA LEU A 81 3.86 -8.23 -7.65
C LEU A 81 3.27 -8.15 -6.24
N HIS A 82 2.55 -7.08 -5.92
CA HIS A 82 1.83 -6.99 -4.66
C HIS A 82 0.33 -6.95 -4.85
N PHE A 83 -0.37 -7.70 -4.00
CA PHE A 83 -1.82 -7.62 -3.86
C PHE A 83 -2.18 -6.54 -2.86
N THR A 84 -3.00 -5.60 -3.27
CA THR A 84 -3.37 -4.43 -2.47
C THR A 84 -4.82 -4.05 -2.74
N GLY A 85 -5.27 -2.95 -2.14
CA GLY A 85 -6.51 -2.27 -2.48
C GLY A 85 -7.80 -2.99 -2.04
N GLY A 86 -8.73 -2.30 -1.35
CA GLY A 86 -8.45 -1.32 -0.33
C GLY A 86 -8.01 -2.04 0.94
N GLU A 87 -8.55 -3.22 1.18
CA GLU A 87 -8.06 -4.19 2.16
C GLU A 87 -8.31 -5.61 1.63
N PRO A 88 -7.28 -6.31 1.11
CA PRO A 88 -7.41 -7.65 0.55
C PRO A 88 -8.05 -8.67 1.51
N PHE A 89 -7.83 -8.55 2.82
CA PHE A 89 -8.36 -9.52 3.80
C PHE A 89 -9.86 -9.40 4.07
N LEU A 90 -10.56 -8.42 3.46
CA LEU A 90 -12.02 -8.38 3.42
C LEU A 90 -12.62 -9.46 2.52
N ASN A 91 -11.89 -9.92 1.50
CA ASN A 91 -12.27 -11.06 0.67
C ASN A 91 -11.08 -12.03 0.62
N TYR A 92 -10.95 -12.78 1.72
CA TYR A 92 -9.79 -13.62 1.97
C TYR A 92 -9.71 -14.80 1.00
N GLU A 93 -10.84 -15.31 0.55
CA GLU A 93 -10.96 -16.36 -0.46
C GLU A 93 -10.40 -15.90 -1.80
N LEU A 94 -10.78 -14.70 -2.26
CA LEU A 94 -10.25 -14.10 -3.50
C LEU A 94 -8.74 -13.84 -3.40
N LEU A 95 -8.27 -13.34 -2.25
CA LEU A 95 -6.82 -13.19 -2.02
C LEU A 95 -6.10 -14.54 -2.14
N CYS A 96 -6.64 -15.59 -1.51
CA CYS A 96 -6.11 -16.95 -1.62
C CYS A 96 -6.08 -17.46 -3.07
N GLN A 97 -7.09 -17.16 -3.88
CA GLN A 97 -7.12 -17.50 -5.30
C GLN A 97 -6.06 -16.71 -6.09
N ALA A 98 -5.93 -15.41 -5.83
CA ALA A 98 -4.93 -14.56 -6.49
C ALA A 98 -3.49 -15.04 -6.26
N VAL A 99 -3.18 -15.44 -5.01
CA VAL A 99 -1.88 -16.03 -4.67
C VAL A 99 -1.66 -17.35 -5.40
N ASP A 100 -2.67 -18.23 -5.43
CA ASP A 100 -2.59 -19.54 -6.08
C ASP A 100 -2.33 -19.42 -7.58
N ILE A 101 -3.03 -18.50 -8.26
CA ILE A 101 -2.82 -18.20 -9.68
C ILE A 101 -1.43 -17.63 -9.92
N ALA A 102 -1.00 -16.65 -9.11
CA ALA A 102 0.32 -16.05 -9.26
C ALA A 102 1.47 -17.05 -9.06
N GLU A 103 1.33 -17.98 -8.11
CA GLU A 103 2.29 -19.07 -7.90
C GLU A 103 2.33 -20.03 -9.09
N LYS A 104 1.17 -20.45 -9.62
CA LYS A 104 1.10 -21.29 -10.83
C LYS A 104 1.74 -20.64 -12.05
N LEU A 105 1.68 -19.30 -12.14
CA LEU A 105 2.32 -18.51 -13.18
C LEU A 105 3.79 -18.19 -12.89
N ASN A 106 4.36 -18.68 -11.78
CA ASN A 106 5.73 -18.43 -11.34
C ASN A 106 6.07 -16.93 -11.21
N ILE A 107 5.09 -16.09 -10.82
CA ILE A 107 5.34 -14.67 -10.61
C ILE A 107 6.24 -14.52 -9.38
N PRO A 108 7.42 -13.88 -9.49
CA PRO A 108 8.36 -13.81 -8.40
C PRO A 108 7.95 -12.75 -7.36
N SER A 109 8.53 -12.87 -6.16
CA SER A 109 8.53 -11.81 -5.15
C SER A 109 7.13 -11.30 -4.79
N THR A 110 6.13 -12.20 -4.73
CA THR A 110 4.74 -11.82 -4.41
C THR A 110 4.55 -11.47 -2.94
N PHE A 111 3.85 -10.37 -2.66
CA PHE A 111 3.45 -10.01 -1.31
C PHE A 111 2.05 -9.42 -1.24
N VAL A 112 1.49 -9.32 -0.03
CA VAL A 112 0.21 -8.64 0.21
C VAL A 112 0.41 -7.45 1.13
N GLU A 113 -0.30 -6.36 0.84
CA GLU A 113 -0.39 -5.20 1.73
C GLU A 113 -1.65 -5.27 2.59
N THR A 114 -1.54 -4.96 3.87
CA THR A 114 -2.68 -5.02 4.80
C THR A 114 -2.60 -3.92 5.86
N ASN A 115 -3.77 -3.42 6.29
CA ASN A 115 -3.90 -2.54 7.45
C ASN A 115 -4.06 -3.30 8.78
N SER A 116 -4.09 -4.63 8.72
CA SER A 116 -4.17 -5.54 9.87
C SER A 116 -5.46 -5.47 10.68
N TYR A 117 -6.54 -4.88 10.15
CA TYR A 117 -7.82 -4.84 10.86
C TYR A 117 -8.33 -6.23 11.26
N TRP A 118 -8.02 -7.26 10.46
CA TRP A 118 -8.51 -8.62 10.62
C TRP A 118 -7.73 -9.43 11.67
N CYS A 119 -6.59 -8.93 12.16
CA CYS A 119 -5.75 -9.63 13.13
C CYS A 119 -6.32 -9.55 14.56
N THR A 120 -7.51 -10.12 14.77
CA THR A 120 -8.27 -10.02 16.03
C THR A 120 -7.79 -10.98 17.11
N SER A 121 -7.22 -12.12 16.73
CA SER A 121 -6.61 -13.10 17.63
C SER A 121 -5.36 -13.70 16.98
N ASP A 122 -4.51 -14.33 17.80
CA ASP A 122 -3.28 -14.96 17.34
C ASP A 122 -3.57 -16.14 16.41
N GLU A 123 -4.60 -16.92 16.75
CA GLU A 123 -5.04 -18.10 16.00
C GLU A 123 -5.47 -17.71 14.59
N LEU A 124 -6.40 -16.74 14.46
CA LEU A 124 -6.87 -16.28 13.16
C LEU A 124 -5.74 -15.66 12.32
N THR A 125 -4.86 -14.90 12.98
CA THR A 125 -3.72 -14.27 12.32
C THR A 125 -2.79 -15.33 11.74
N ARG A 126 -2.41 -16.32 12.56
CA ARG A 126 -1.54 -17.42 12.16
C ARG A 126 -2.17 -18.25 11.06
N GLU A 127 -3.40 -18.70 11.24
CA GLU A 127 -4.13 -19.54 10.27
C GLU A 127 -4.11 -18.93 8.87
N ARG A 128 -4.47 -17.64 8.77
CA ARG A 128 -4.54 -16.96 7.47
C ARG A 128 -3.15 -16.76 6.85
N LEU A 129 -2.17 -16.32 7.63
CA LEU A 129 -0.83 -16.10 7.10
C LEU A 129 -0.13 -17.41 6.69
N GLU A 130 -0.32 -18.50 7.46
CA GLU A 130 0.22 -19.81 7.12
C GLU A 130 -0.41 -20.38 5.85
N LEU A 131 -1.73 -20.21 5.66
CA LEU A 131 -2.40 -20.64 4.44
C LEU A 131 -1.90 -19.86 3.21
N LEU A 132 -1.75 -18.54 3.31
CA LEU A 132 -1.20 -17.72 2.22
C LEU A 132 0.23 -18.14 1.87
N LYS A 133 1.09 -18.37 2.88
CA LYS A 133 2.45 -18.87 2.67
C LYS A 133 2.45 -20.24 2.00
N LYS A 134 1.59 -21.16 2.45
CA LYS A 134 1.42 -22.50 1.85
C LYS A 134 1.00 -22.43 0.39
N LYS A 135 0.18 -21.44 0.01
CA LYS A 135 -0.25 -21.19 -1.36
C LYS A 135 0.81 -20.55 -2.25
N GLY A 136 1.94 -20.12 -1.69
CA GLY A 136 3.06 -19.58 -2.45
C GLY A 136 3.33 -18.10 -2.24
N LEU A 137 2.60 -17.40 -1.37
CA LEU A 137 2.88 -15.99 -1.07
C LEU A 137 4.29 -15.85 -0.48
N LYS A 138 5.12 -14.94 -1.02
CA LYS A 138 6.52 -14.80 -0.59
C LYS A 138 6.68 -13.89 0.63
N GLY A 139 5.84 -12.86 0.76
CA GLY A 139 5.95 -11.90 1.85
C GLY A 139 4.67 -11.14 2.18
N ILE A 140 4.79 -10.21 3.13
CA ILE A 140 3.69 -9.37 3.61
C ILE A 140 4.21 -7.99 3.97
N MET A 141 3.41 -6.95 3.68
CA MET A 141 3.67 -5.59 4.11
C MET A 141 2.58 -5.13 5.07
N ILE A 142 2.98 -4.79 6.30
CA ILE A 142 2.10 -4.27 7.34
C ILE A 142 2.18 -2.75 7.34
N SER A 143 1.04 -2.09 7.14
CA SER A 143 0.95 -0.64 7.13
C SER A 143 0.72 -0.09 8.54
N VAL A 144 1.56 0.84 8.99
CA VAL A 144 1.48 1.42 10.33
C VAL A 144 1.84 2.90 10.33
N ASN A 145 0.87 3.74 10.68
CA ASN A 145 1.06 5.18 10.86
C ASN A 145 -0.16 5.77 11.59
N PRO A 146 -0.14 7.08 11.93
CA PRO A 146 -1.20 7.69 12.72
C PRO A 146 -2.58 7.65 12.03
N PHE A 147 -2.61 7.58 10.70
CA PHE A 147 -3.86 7.48 9.97
C PHE A 147 -4.47 6.08 10.00
N TYR A 148 -3.67 5.01 10.11
CA TYR A 148 -4.17 3.65 10.33
C TYR A 148 -4.64 3.48 11.77
N LEU A 149 -3.91 4.08 12.73
CA LEU A 149 -4.19 4.01 14.16
C LEU A 149 -5.58 4.58 14.55
N GLU A 150 -6.13 5.49 13.74
CA GLU A 150 -7.50 6.00 13.89
C GLU A 150 -8.57 4.89 13.66
N TYR A 151 -8.25 3.87 12.86
CA TYR A 151 -9.21 2.83 12.45
C TYR A 151 -8.91 1.46 13.03
N VAL A 152 -7.63 1.12 13.22
CA VAL A 152 -7.18 -0.21 13.63
C VAL A 152 -6.53 -0.13 15.01
N PRO A 153 -7.01 -0.90 16.00
CA PRO A 153 -6.36 -0.96 17.32
C PRO A 153 -4.89 -1.38 17.17
N PHE A 154 -3.98 -0.68 17.83
CA PHE A 154 -2.54 -0.87 17.64
C PHE A 154 -2.10 -2.31 17.92
N GLU A 155 -2.73 -3.00 18.87
CA GLU A 155 -2.45 -4.39 19.22
C GLU A 155 -2.66 -5.35 18.03
N ARG A 156 -3.56 -5.02 17.10
CA ARG A 156 -3.73 -5.82 15.87
C ARG A 156 -2.54 -5.66 14.93
N THR A 157 -1.98 -4.46 14.85
CA THR A 157 -0.76 -4.18 14.11
C THR A 157 0.44 -4.89 14.76
N GLU A 158 0.58 -4.79 16.09
CA GLU A 158 1.62 -5.50 16.85
C GLU A 158 1.54 -7.02 16.60
N ARG A 159 0.33 -7.59 16.65
CA ARG A 159 0.09 -9.00 16.38
C ARG A 159 0.46 -9.40 14.96
N ALA A 160 0.06 -8.61 13.96
CA ALA A 160 0.38 -8.85 12.57
C ALA A 160 1.88 -8.85 12.31
N ILE A 161 2.61 -7.89 12.91
CA ILE A 161 4.08 -7.81 12.80
C ILE A 161 4.73 -9.00 13.47
N ARG A 162 4.34 -9.33 14.71
CA ARG A 162 4.95 -10.44 15.45
C ARG A 162 4.74 -11.79 14.73
N ILE A 163 3.49 -12.13 14.43
CA ILE A 163 3.16 -13.42 13.79
C ILE A 163 3.66 -13.44 12.34
N GLY A 164 3.57 -12.32 11.63
CA GLY A 164 4.12 -12.20 10.28
C GLY A 164 5.64 -12.38 10.27
N GLN A 165 6.37 -11.92 11.29
CA GLN A 165 7.82 -12.12 11.42
C GLN A 165 8.16 -13.60 11.65
N GLU A 166 7.37 -14.30 12.47
CA GLU A 166 7.53 -15.74 12.69
C GLU A 166 7.29 -16.55 11.40
N ILE A 167 6.33 -16.13 10.57
CA ILE A 167 5.93 -16.86 9.36
C ILE A 167 6.77 -16.48 8.14
N PHE A 168 6.98 -15.20 7.86
CA PHE A 168 7.64 -14.71 6.64
C PHE A 168 9.11 -14.32 6.87
N GLY A 169 9.59 -14.23 8.11
CA GLY A 169 10.97 -13.88 8.42
C GLY A 169 11.37 -12.55 7.78
N ASN A 170 12.44 -12.56 7.00
CA ASN A 170 12.95 -11.36 6.31
C ASN A 170 12.01 -10.81 5.22
N ASN A 171 10.97 -11.56 4.84
CA ASN A 171 9.97 -11.11 3.88
C ASN A 171 8.78 -10.40 4.52
N LEU A 172 8.82 -10.14 5.84
CA LEU A 172 7.92 -9.18 6.47
C LEU A 172 8.49 -7.76 6.31
N MET A 173 7.68 -6.87 5.74
CA MET A 173 7.97 -5.45 5.63
C MET A 173 7.01 -4.66 6.53
N VAL A 174 7.53 -3.65 7.22
CA VAL A 174 6.72 -2.70 8.00
C VAL A 174 6.81 -1.33 7.32
N TYR A 175 5.73 -0.91 6.68
CA TYR A 175 5.68 0.39 6.01
C TYR A 175 5.58 1.49 7.07
N GLN A 176 6.55 2.39 7.09
CA GLN A 176 6.79 3.40 8.13
C GLN A 176 7.13 2.80 9.51
N LEU A 177 8.16 1.94 9.54
CA LEU A 177 8.68 1.28 10.75
C LEU A 177 8.96 2.24 11.93
N GLU A 178 9.33 3.48 11.65
CA GLU A 178 9.58 4.49 12.69
C GLU A 178 8.32 4.80 13.50
N TYR A 179 7.14 4.89 12.87
CA TYR A 179 5.88 5.08 13.60
C TYR A 179 5.54 3.88 14.47
N TYR A 180 5.83 2.66 14.00
CA TYR A 180 5.67 1.47 14.84
C TYR A 180 6.51 1.55 16.12
N ARG A 181 7.78 1.94 16.01
CA ARG A 181 8.67 2.13 17.17
C ARG A 181 8.13 3.19 18.12
N ARG A 182 7.75 4.35 17.60
CA ARG A 182 7.17 5.44 18.40
C ARG A 182 5.90 5.03 19.14
N PHE A 183 4.99 4.32 18.47
CA PHE A 183 3.74 3.85 19.11
C PHE A 183 4.03 2.85 20.24
N LYS A 184 5.01 1.96 20.04
CA LYS A 184 5.48 1.03 21.07
C LYS A 184 6.09 1.77 22.27
N GLU A 185 6.99 2.71 22.02
CA GLU A 185 7.66 3.49 23.06
C GLU A 185 6.68 4.36 23.86
N ALA A 186 5.69 4.93 23.18
CA ALA A 186 4.61 5.68 23.79
C ALA A 186 3.58 4.80 24.53
N GLY A 187 3.71 3.47 24.48
CA GLY A 187 2.78 2.54 25.13
C GLY A 187 1.36 2.63 24.60
N ILE A 188 1.18 3.01 23.33
CA ILE A 188 -0.15 3.17 22.72
C ILE A 188 -0.90 1.84 22.75
N LYS A 189 -2.19 1.92 23.11
CA LYS A 189 -3.14 0.81 23.08
C LYS A 189 -4.44 1.27 22.45
N GLY A 190 -5.14 0.35 21.80
CA GLY A 190 -6.37 0.65 21.09
C GLY A 190 -6.16 1.56 19.88
N LYS A 191 -7.22 2.32 19.56
CA LYS A 191 -7.22 3.31 18.48
C LYS A 191 -6.90 4.67 19.07
N VAL A 192 -6.24 5.51 18.30
CA VAL A 192 -5.99 6.92 18.65
C VAL A 192 -6.44 7.77 17.48
N ALA A 193 -7.30 8.76 17.74
CA ALA A 193 -7.72 9.69 16.70
C ALA A 193 -6.51 10.45 16.15
N PHE A 194 -6.53 10.78 14.86
CA PHE A 194 -5.41 11.49 14.23
C PHE A 194 -5.10 12.80 14.96
N GLU A 195 -6.12 13.57 15.34
CA GLU A 195 -5.96 14.83 16.07
C GLU A 195 -5.27 14.66 17.42
N ASP A 196 -5.57 13.57 18.14
CA ASP A 196 -4.96 13.30 19.44
C ASP A 196 -3.48 12.97 19.29
N TYR A 197 -3.15 12.09 18.34
CA TYR A 197 -1.76 11.76 18.05
C TYR A 197 -0.98 12.96 17.53
N PHE A 198 -1.58 13.75 16.62
CA PHE A 198 -0.96 14.94 16.06
C PHE A 198 -0.66 16.00 17.14
N ARG A 199 -1.53 16.14 18.14
CA ARG A 199 -1.28 17.01 19.30
C ARG A 199 -0.13 16.52 20.17
N LEU A 200 0.02 15.20 20.34
CA LEU A 200 1.11 14.60 21.11
C LEU A 200 2.47 14.71 20.40
N GLU A 201 2.51 14.42 19.09
CA GLU A 201 3.76 14.47 18.33
C GLU A 201 4.22 15.91 18.07
N GLY A 202 3.27 16.83 17.89
CA GLY A 202 3.54 18.21 17.52
C GLY A 202 3.78 18.38 16.02
N ARG A 203 3.35 19.52 15.48
CA ARG A 203 3.32 19.79 14.03
C ARG A 203 4.68 19.62 13.35
N ASP A 204 5.73 20.24 13.89
CA ASP A 204 7.05 20.24 13.24
C ASP A 204 7.68 18.85 13.22
N ASN A 205 7.48 18.07 14.29
CA ASN A 205 7.95 16.69 14.36
C ASN A 205 7.18 15.83 13.36
N PHE A 206 5.85 15.94 13.32
CA PHE A 206 5.03 15.23 12.35
C PHE A 206 5.46 15.55 10.92
N VAL A 207 5.53 16.83 10.54
CA VAL A 207 5.88 17.25 9.15
C VAL A 207 7.26 16.74 8.73
N ARG A 208 8.24 16.72 9.64
CA ARG A 208 9.59 16.22 9.33
C ARG A 208 9.66 14.71 9.16
N ASN A 209 8.81 13.97 9.87
CA ASN A 209 8.90 12.51 9.92
C ASN A 209 7.85 11.82 9.07
N VAL A 210 6.95 12.57 8.44
CA VAL A 210 5.86 11.95 7.72
C VAL A 210 6.25 11.54 6.30
N GLU A 211 6.34 10.23 6.10
CA GLU A 211 6.66 9.63 4.81
C GLU A 211 5.39 9.26 4.02
N PHE A 212 4.62 10.25 3.56
CA PHE A 212 3.51 9.97 2.65
C PHE A 212 3.45 10.94 1.46
N PHE A 213 2.87 10.46 0.37
CA PHE A 213 2.60 11.28 -0.80
C PHE A 213 1.41 12.20 -0.55
N ILE A 214 1.57 13.52 -0.77
CA ILE A 214 0.47 14.50 -0.76
C ILE A 214 -0.36 14.32 -2.04
N THR A 215 -0.98 13.15 -2.17
CA THR A 215 -1.79 12.72 -3.31
C THR A 215 -3.07 12.03 -2.81
N GLY A 216 -3.97 11.67 -3.73
CA GLY A 216 -5.22 11.02 -3.36
C GLY A 216 -6.00 11.83 -2.33
N ARG A 217 -6.41 11.19 -1.23
CA ARG A 217 -7.19 11.85 -0.17
C ARG A 217 -6.38 12.87 0.65
N ALA A 218 -5.05 12.73 0.70
CA ALA A 218 -4.19 13.62 1.49
C ALA A 218 -4.28 15.07 1.00
N ALA A 219 -4.32 15.26 -0.33
CA ALA A 219 -4.38 16.57 -0.98
C ALA A 219 -5.60 17.40 -0.58
N TYR A 220 -6.70 16.74 -0.18
CA TYR A 220 -7.95 17.40 0.21
C TYR A 220 -8.11 17.46 1.73
N THR A 221 -7.91 16.34 2.42
CA THR A 221 -8.25 16.20 3.84
C THR A 221 -7.21 16.78 4.77
N LEU A 222 -5.95 16.80 4.36
CA LEU A 222 -4.84 17.32 5.16
C LEU A 222 -4.46 18.75 4.77
N LYS A 223 -5.30 19.38 3.91
CA LYS A 223 -5.14 20.76 3.48
C LYS A 223 -5.08 21.74 4.65
N GLY A 224 -5.89 21.55 5.69
CA GLY A 224 -5.86 22.39 6.89
C GLY A 224 -4.65 22.13 7.78
N THR A 225 -4.19 20.88 7.84
CA THR A 225 -3.08 20.44 8.71
C THR A 225 -1.71 20.85 8.15
N PHE A 226 -1.49 20.69 6.85
CA PHE A 226 -0.20 20.96 6.21
C PHE A 226 -0.22 22.13 5.21
N GLY A 227 -1.32 22.88 5.19
CA GLY A 227 -1.57 23.90 4.18
C GLY A 227 -0.56 25.02 4.11
N GLU A 228 0.07 25.36 5.23
CA GLU A 228 1.12 26.39 5.28
C GLU A 228 2.52 25.77 5.13
N SER A 229 2.62 24.44 5.29
CA SER A 229 3.89 23.69 5.19
C SER A 229 4.19 23.26 3.75
N PHE A 230 3.17 23.16 2.88
CA PHE A 230 3.35 22.85 1.46
C PHE A 230 2.85 24.00 0.58
N PRO A 231 3.66 24.49 -0.37
CA PRO A 231 3.25 25.55 -1.29
C PRO A 231 2.10 25.08 -2.19
N ARG A 232 1.17 25.99 -2.47
CA ARG A 232 0.02 25.73 -3.34
C ARG A 232 0.14 26.51 -4.62
N TYR A 233 -0.12 25.82 -5.73
CA TYR A 233 -0.12 26.41 -7.06
C TYR A 233 -1.47 26.15 -7.73
N ARG A 234 -1.92 27.09 -8.56
CA ARG A 234 -3.05 26.84 -9.47
C ARG A 234 -2.62 25.83 -10.53
N ALA A 235 -3.54 25.00 -11.04
CA ALA A 235 -3.23 24.02 -12.08
C ALA A 235 -2.55 24.68 -13.31
N SER A 236 -2.97 25.90 -13.66
CA SER A 236 -2.38 26.69 -14.76
C SER A 236 -0.88 26.99 -14.59
N HIS A 237 -0.36 26.97 -13.36
CA HIS A 237 1.08 27.13 -13.09
C HIS A 237 1.92 25.99 -13.72
N PHE A 238 1.31 24.81 -13.92
CA PHE A 238 2.00 23.63 -14.43
C PHE A 238 1.78 23.40 -15.93
N PHE A 239 0.90 24.15 -16.60
CA PHE A 239 0.56 23.89 -18.02
C PHE A 239 1.74 24.10 -18.97
N SER A 240 2.68 24.97 -18.60
CA SER A 240 3.91 25.23 -19.34
C SER A 240 5.13 24.49 -18.77
N GLN A 241 4.94 23.68 -17.72
CA GLN A 241 6.04 22.94 -17.12
C GLN A 241 6.15 21.55 -17.75
N PRO A 242 7.35 21.10 -18.12
CA PRO A 242 7.54 19.73 -18.56
C PRO A 242 7.23 18.77 -17.41
N CYS A 243 6.65 17.61 -17.70
CA CYS A 243 6.58 16.52 -16.72
C CYS A 243 8.00 16.18 -16.27
N ARG A 244 8.32 16.47 -15.00
CA ARG A 244 9.57 16.07 -14.36
C ARG A 244 9.35 14.70 -13.69
N PRO A 245 10.24 13.71 -13.89
CA PRO A 245 10.21 12.45 -13.16
C PRO A 245 10.29 12.66 -11.65
#